data_AF-Q2MF39-F1
#
_entry.id   AF-Q2MF39-F1
#
_cell.length_a   1.000
_cell.length_b   1.000
_cell.length_c   1.000
_cell.angle_alpha   90.00
_cell.angle_beta   90.00
_cell.angle_gamma   90.00
#
_symmetry.space_group_name_H-M   'P 1'
#
loop_
_entity.id
_entity.type
_entity.pdbx_description
1 polymer ?
#
loop_
_entity_poly.entity_id
_entity_poly.type
_entity_poly.pdbx_seq_one_letter_code
_entity_poly.pdbx_strand_id
1 'polypeptide(L)'
;GRSRSRPWPPAWSTRARGGGVVLGVRGDAEVRAAVTRLRYRFGEDLTGVLVQPMVEPGRELLVGVHNDGVFGPLVVLGLGGVDTDLVADRTCRLVPLTDRDAAEMLGQLRCAPALLAEQMARRFDAPAVLDVLLRVGRLADLLPEVAELDLNPLVVHGTGAVVVDARVRLEPRPSVDPFLRRLRA
;
A
#
# COMPACT_ATOMS: atom_id res chain seq x y z
N GLY A 1 -19.14 -9.95 23.93
CA GLY A 1 -19.75 -10.38 22.65
C GLY A 1 -18.68 -10.38 21.60
N ARG A 2 -18.48 -11.48 20.87
CA ARG A 2 -17.39 -11.65 19.90
C ARG A 2 -17.60 -10.68 18.73
N SER A 3 -16.84 -9.59 18.70
CA SER A 3 -16.70 -8.74 17.52
C SER A 3 -16.06 -9.59 16.42
N ARG A 4 -16.87 -10.07 15.48
CA ARG A 4 -16.36 -10.64 14.23
C ARG A 4 -15.91 -9.46 13.39
N SER A 5 -14.62 -9.16 13.40
CA SER A 5 -14.01 -8.27 12.41
C SER A 5 -14.33 -8.82 11.03
N ARG A 6 -15.29 -8.19 10.34
CA ARG A 6 -15.52 -8.46 8.92
C ARG A 6 -14.20 -8.12 8.20
N PRO A 7 -13.63 -9.03 7.39
CA PRO A 7 -12.47 -8.69 6.59
C PRO A 7 -12.82 -7.48 5.72
N TRP A 8 -11.97 -6.46 5.76
CA TRP A 8 -12.12 -5.26 4.94
C TRP A 8 -12.04 -5.68 3.45
N PRO A 9 -13.02 -5.35 2.59
CA PRO A 9 -12.94 -5.68 1.18
C PRO A 9 -11.77 -4.91 0.54
N PRO A 10 -10.92 -5.55 -0.30
CA PRO A 10 -9.75 -4.89 -0.86
C PRO A 10 -10.17 -3.66 -1.70
N ALA A 11 -9.57 -2.51 -1.39
CA ALA A 11 -10.06 -1.18 -1.76
C ALA A 11 -9.86 -0.80 -3.23
N TRP A 12 -8.95 -1.47 -3.94
CA TRP A 12 -8.65 -1.23 -5.36
C TRP A 12 -9.90 -1.33 -6.25
N SER A 13 -10.89 -2.12 -5.80
CA SER A 13 -12.14 -2.34 -6.52
C SER A 13 -13.15 -1.18 -6.43
N THR A 14 -12.98 -0.18 -5.56
CA THR A 14 -14.10 0.74 -5.23
C THR A 14 -14.01 2.13 -5.88
N ARG A 15 -12.85 2.81 -5.85
CA ARG A 15 -12.75 4.19 -6.38
C ARG A 15 -12.67 4.24 -7.91
N ALA A 16 -11.72 3.52 -8.50
CA ALA A 16 -11.56 3.49 -9.96
C ALA A 16 -12.77 2.82 -10.64
N ARG A 17 -13.23 1.66 -10.15
CA ARG A 17 -14.44 1.00 -10.70
C ARG A 17 -15.71 1.82 -10.42
N GLY A 18 -15.75 2.58 -9.32
CA GLY A 18 -16.84 3.50 -8.99
C GLY A 18 -16.86 4.78 -9.83
N GLY A 19 -15.86 5.03 -10.68
CA GLY A 19 -15.73 6.25 -11.49
C GLY A 19 -15.33 7.48 -10.69
N GLY A 20 -14.67 7.29 -9.54
CA GLY A 20 -14.17 8.36 -8.66
C GLY A 20 -12.76 8.88 -9.00
N VAL A 21 -12.12 8.34 -10.04
CA VAL A 21 -10.77 8.72 -10.47
C VAL A 21 -10.83 9.20 -11.92
N VAL A 22 -10.25 10.36 -12.19
CA VAL A 22 -10.09 10.91 -13.55
C VAL A 22 -8.60 11.07 -13.83
N LEU A 23 -8.09 10.33 -14.80
CA LEU A 23 -6.66 10.29 -15.15
C LEU A 23 -6.37 11.15 -16.38
N GLY A 24 -5.10 11.52 -16.55
CA GLY A 24 -4.61 12.17 -17.76
C GLY A 24 -5.09 13.61 -17.96
N VAL A 25 -5.53 14.28 -16.90
CA VAL A 25 -5.94 15.70 -16.94
C VAL A 25 -4.73 16.60 -17.16
N ARG A 26 -4.84 17.54 -18.10
CA ARG A 26 -3.77 18.45 -18.51
C ARG A 26 -4.19 19.90 -18.31
N GLY A 27 -3.48 20.57 -17.39
CA GLY A 27 -3.69 21.97 -17.09
C GLY A 27 -5.01 22.27 -16.38
N ASP A 28 -5.14 23.53 -15.97
CA ASP A 28 -6.18 23.96 -15.04
C ASP A 28 -7.61 23.77 -15.57
N ALA A 29 -7.80 23.91 -16.89
CA ALA A 29 -9.11 23.79 -17.52
C ALA A 29 -9.66 22.36 -17.41
N GLU A 30 -8.83 21.35 -17.71
CA GLU A 30 -9.23 19.94 -17.63
C GLU A 30 -9.40 19.49 -16.17
N VAL A 31 -8.57 19.99 -15.25
CA VAL A 31 -8.74 19.75 -13.81
C VAL A 31 -10.11 20.26 -13.33
N ARG A 32 -10.47 21.51 -13.67
CA ARG A 32 -11.79 22.06 -13.31
C ARG A 32 -12.94 21.25 -13.89
N ALA A 33 -12.83 20.83 -15.15
CA ALA A 33 -13.84 19.98 -15.80
C ALA A 33 -13.99 18.62 -15.10
N ALA A 34 -12.88 17.99 -14.69
CA ALA A 34 -12.88 16.74 -13.96
C ALA A 34 -13.55 16.89 -12.58
N VAL A 35 -13.23 17.95 -11.84
CA VAL A 35 -13.86 18.25 -10.53
C VAL A 35 -15.37 18.44 -10.68
N THR A 36 -15.82 19.20 -11.69
CA THR A 36 -17.26 19.38 -11.95
C THR A 36 -17.94 18.06 -12.28
N ARG A 37 -17.30 17.19 -13.07
CA ARG A 37 -17.83 15.86 -13.38
C ARG A 37 -17.98 14.99 -12.13
N LEU A 38 -16.99 15.01 -11.23
CA LEU A 38 -17.05 14.27 -9.97
C LEU A 38 -18.16 14.82 -9.06
N ARG A 39 -18.29 16.14 -8.93
CA ARG A 39 -19.37 16.79 -8.17
C ARG A 39 -20.74 16.41 -8.69
N TYR A 40 -20.95 16.43 -10.01
CA TYR A 40 -22.21 16.02 -10.61
C TYR A 40 -22.55 14.56 -10.33
N ARG A 41 -21.54 13.68 -10.36
CA ARG A 41 -21.73 12.22 -10.18
C ARG A 41 -22.03 11.84 -8.72
N PHE A 42 -21.28 12.41 -7.78
CA PHE A 42 -21.32 12.00 -6.37
C PHE A 42 -22.16 12.95 -5.49
N GLY A 43 -22.47 14.16 -5.95
CA GLY A 43 -23.31 15.10 -5.21
C GLY A 43 -22.78 15.37 -3.80
N GLU A 44 -23.68 15.27 -2.82
CA GLU A 44 -23.39 15.44 -1.39
C GLU A 44 -22.46 14.36 -0.81
N ASP A 45 -22.33 13.20 -1.47
CA ASP A 45 -21.39 12.14 -1.03
C ASP A 45 -19.92 12.52 -1.34
N LEU A 46 -19.68 13.55 -2.16
CA LEU A 46 -18.32 14.02 -2.46
C LEU A 46 -17.80 14.93 -1.35
N THR A 47 -17.04 14.36 -0.42
CA THR A 47 -16.44 15.13 0.69
C THR A 47 -15.25 16.00 0.26
N GLY A 48 -14.64 15.73 -0.90
CA GLY A 48 -13.49 16.48 -1.40
C GLY A 48 -12.87 15.87 -2.65
N VAL A 49 -11.92 16.58 -3.25
CA VAL A 49 -11.12 16.12 -4.40
C VAL A 49 -9.65 16.35 -4.12
N LEU A 50 -8.83 15.32 -4.32
CA LEU A 50 -7.37 15.40 -4.31
C LEU A 50 -6.87 15.48 -5.76
N VAL A 51 -6.04 16.48 -6.05
CA VAL A 51 -5.35 16.62 -7.33
C VAL A 51 -3.88 16.30 -7.11
N GLN A 52 -3.36 15.33 -7.86
CA GLN A 52 -1.98 14.87 -7.76
C GLN A 52 -1.33 14.81 -9.14
N PRO A 53 0.01 14.94 -9.23
CA PRO A 53 0.74 14.68 -10.47
C PRO A 53 0.47 13.26 -10.99
N MET A 54 0.44 13.11 -12.32
CA MET A 54 0.39 11.78 -12.93
C MET A 54 1.77 11.13 -12.78
N VAL A 55 1.82 9.92 -12.23
CA VAL A 55 3.04 9.15 -12.10
C VAL A 55 3.36 8.48 -13.44
N GLU A 56 4.66 8.33 -13.75
CA GLU A 56 5.09 7.57 -14.91
C GLU A 56 4.60 6.12 -14.83
N PRO A 57 4.29 5.48 -15.97
CA PRO A 57 3.93 4.06 -15.97
C PRO A 57 5.06 3.21 -15.38
N GLY A 58 4.71 2.30 -14.49
CA GLY A 58 5.65 1.41 -13.81
C GLY A 58 5.03 0.08 -13.43
N ARG A 59 5.78 -0.75 -12.71
CA ARG A 59 5.27 -1.98 -12.12
C ARG A 59 4.49 -1.64 -10.87
N GLU A 60 3.25 -2.13 -10.79
CA GLU A 60 2.41 -1.92 -9.62
C GLU A 60 2.65 -3.03 -8.61
N LEU A 61 2.97 -2.65 -7.38
CA LEU A 61 3.04 -3.50 -6.21
C LEU A 61 1.99 -3.03 -5.19
N LEU A 62 1.76 -3.88 -4.20
CA LEU A 62 1.02 -3.55 -2.99
C LEU A 62 1.96 -3.73 -1.80
N VAL A 63 1.96 -2.74 -0.89
CA VAL A 63 2.58 -2.87 0.43
C VAL A 63 1.52 -2.58 1.48
N GLY A 64 1.39 -3.42 2.49
CA GLY A 64 0.38 -3.25 3.52
C GLY A 64 0.85 -3.62 4.90
N VAL A 65 0.10 -3.18 5.90
CA VAL A 65 0.22 -3.61 7.28
C VAL A 65 -1.11 -4.21 7.69
N HIS A 66 -1.07 -5.37 8.33
CA HIS A 66 -2.21 -5.92 9.04
C HIS A 66 -1.81 -6.24 10.46
N ASN A 67 -2.53 -5.70 11.42
CA ASN A 67 -2.22 -5.90 12.81
C ASN A 67 -3.03 -7.05 13.40
N ASP A 68 -2.43 -8.24 13.42
CA ASP A 68 -3.06 -9.44 13.90
C ASP A 68 -3.13 -9.45 15.45
N GLY A 69 -4.23 -9.97 15.99
CA GLY A 69 -4.47 -9.97 17.44
C GLY A 69 -3.58 -10.95 18.23
N VAL A 70 -2.99 -11.94 17.56
CA VAL A 70 -2.12 -12.96 18.17
C VAL A 70 -0.66 -12.65 17.91
N PHE A 71 -0.31 -12.40 16.64
CA PHE A 71 1.08 -12.22 16.24
C PHE A 71 1.57 -10.77 16.30
N GLY A 72 0.65 -9.81 16.33
CA GLY A 72 0.96 -8.39 16.21
C GLY A 72 1.08 -7.92 14.75
N PRO A 73 1.77 -6.79 14.51
CA PRO A 73 1.85 -6.19 13.19
C PRO A 73 2.62 -7.03 12.18
N LEU A 74 1.98 -7.27 11.04
CA LEU A 74 2.51 -7.97 9.88
C LEU A 74 2.65 -6.98 8.72
N VAL A 75 3.82 -6.97 8.07
CA VAL A 75 4.02 -6.28 6.79
C VAL A 75 3.75 -7.27 5.67
N VAL A 76 3.02 -6.83 4.65
CA VAL A 76 2.66 -7.61 3.46
C VAL A 76 3.23 -6.92 2.23
N LEU A 77 3.83 -7.70 1.33
CA LEU A 77 4.22 -7.29 -0.02
C LEU A 77 3.47 -8.16 -1.03
N GLY A 78 3.06 -7.58 -2.16
CA GLY A 78 2.48 -8.34 -3.26
C GLY A 78 2.47 -7.59 -4.58
N LEU A 79 2.02 -8.27 -5.63
CA LEU A 79 1.77 -7.65 -6.93
C LEU A 79 0.47 -6.82 -6.92
N GLY A 80 0.51 -5.61 -7.48
CA GLY A 80 -0.62 -4.69 -7.62
C GLY A 80 -1.30 -4.78 -9.00
N GLY A 81 -2.47 -4.14 -9.16
CA GLY A 81 -3.20 -4.05 -10.43
C GLY A 81 -4.64 -4.57 -10.43
N VAL A 82 -5.39 -4.28 -11.50
CA VAL A 82 -6.84 -4.55 -11.66
C VAL A 82 -7.20 -6.03 -11.89
N ASP A 83 -6.22 -6.85 -12.25
CA ASP A 83 -6.36 -8.31 -12.44
C ASP A 83 -6.09 -9.10 -11.15
N THR A 84 -6.45 -8.53 -10.00
CA THR A 84 -6.20 -9.10 -8.68
C THR A 84 -7.19 -10.20 -8.28
N ASP A 85 -7.97 -10.73 -9.23
CA ASP A 85 -8.94 -11.82 -8.98
C ASP A 85 -8.30 -13.22 -8.81
N LEU A 86 -6.97 -13.37 -8.69
CA LEU A 86 -6.31 -14.67 -8.44
C LEU A 86 -5.15 -14.64 -7.41
N VAL A 87 -5.48 -14.22 -6.19
CA VAL A 87 -5.07 -14.82 -4.89
C VAL A 87 -3.59 -14.96 -4.45
N ALA A 88 -2.54 -15.22 -5.24
CA ALA A 88 -1.40 -15.96 -4.63
C ALA A 88 0.05 -15.43 -4.77
N ASP A 89 0.30 -14.19 -5.21
CA ASP A 89 1.68 -13.65 -5.18
C ASP A 89 1.88 -12.58 -4.12
N ARG A 90 2.07 -13.05 -2.88
CA ARG A 90 2.26 -12.22 -1.69
C ARG A 90 3.22 -12.87 -0.73
N THR A 91 3.91 -12.04 0.02
CA THR A 91 4.78 -12.45 1.12
C THR A 91 4.48 -11.59 2.33
N CYS A 92 4.73 -12.12 3.53
CA CYS A 92 4.57 -11.36 4.76
C CYS A 92 5.69 -11.65 5.76
N ARG A 93 5.91 -10.70 6.65
CA ARG A 93 6.85 -10.79 7.77
C ARG A 93 6.29 -10.07 8.98
N LEU A 94 6.66 -10.57 10.16
CA LEU A 94 6.46 -9.85 11.41
C LEU A 94 7.47 -8.70 11.52
N VAL A 95 7.09 -7.66 12.26
CA VAL A 95 8.04 -6.62 12.66
C VAL A 95 8.77 -7.01 13.97
N PRO A 96 9.98 -6.50 14.23
CA PRO A 96 10.77 -5.56 13.40
C PRO A 96 11.27 -6.22 12.10
N LEU A 97 11.24 -5.47 11.00
CA LEU A 97 11.68 -5.94 9.69
C LEU A 97 13.15 -5.57 9.46
N THR A 98 13.98 -6.55 9.08
CA THR A 98 15.37 -6.30 8.66
C THR A 98 15.49 -6.07 7.15
N ASP A 99 16.62 -5.54 6.71
CA ASP A 99 16.98 -5.42 5.29
C ASP A 99 16.98 -6.78 4.59
N ARG A 100 17.47 -7.81 5.28
CA ARG A 100 17.40 -9.21 4.83
C ARG A 100 15.95 -9.66 4.66
N ASP A 101 15.08 -9.41 5.63
CA ASP A 101 13.66 -9.78 5.53
C ASP A 101 12.99 -9.11 4.33
N ALA A 102 13.26 -7.80 4.11
CA ALA A 102 12.71 -7.06 2.98
C ALA A 102 13.20 -7.62 1.63
N ALA A 103 14.49 -7.95 1.52
CA ALA A 103 15.05 -8.58 0.33
C ALA A 103 14.44 -9.97 0.07
N GLU A 104 14.29 -10.78 1.11
CA GLU A 104 13.64 -12.09 1.01
C GLU A 104 12.16 -11.97 0.64
N MET A 105 11.43 -11.01 1.20
CA MET A 105 10.03 -10.77 0.85
C MET A 105 9.87 -10.46 -0.63
N LEU A 106 10.74 -9.62 -1.21
CA LEU A 106 10.72 -9.32 -2.64
C LEU A 106 11.11 -10.54 -3.47
N GLY A 107 12.16 -11.26 -3.09
CA GLY A 107 12.63 -12.45 -3.80
C GLY A 107 11.69 -13.65 -3.73
N GLN A 108 10.83 -13.73 -2.71
CA GLN A 108 9.82 -14.77 -2.54
C GLN A 108 8.55 -14.55 -3.36
N LEU A 109 8.40 -13.39 -4.01
CA LEU A 109 7.32 -13.20 -4.97
C LEU A 109 7.52 -14.14 -6.15
N ARG A 110 6.46 -14.79 -6.63
CA ARG A 110 6.47 -15.61 -7.84
C ARG A 110 6.83 -14.81 -9.07
N CYS A 111 6.49 -13.53 -9.11
CA CYS A 111 6.89 -12.60 -10.15
C CYS A 111 8.34 -12.06 -9.98
N ALA A 112 9.03 -12.34 -8.87
CA ALA A 112 10.38 -11.83 -8.63
C ALA A 112 11.36 -12.14 -9.76
N PRO A 113 11.40 -13.36 -10.35
CA PRO A 113 12.29 -13.62 -11.49
C PRO A 113 12.05 -12.68 -12.68
N ALA A 114 10.80 -12.29 -12.91
CA ALA A 114 10.46 -11.35 -13.98
C ALA A 114 10.78 -9.89 -13.60
N LEU A 115 10.55 -9.50 -12.33
CA LEU A 115 10.84 -8.14 -11.85
C LEU A 115 12.35 -7.87 -11.74
N LEU A 116 13.12 -8.87 -11.33
CA LEU A 116 14.55 -8.79 -11.05
C LEU A 116 15.43 -9.25 -12.22
N ALA A 117 14.83 -9.59 -13.36
CA ALA A 117 15.58 -9.94 -14.56
C ALA A 117 16.49 -8.78 -15.00
N GLU A 118 17.68 -9.08 -15.51
CA GLU A 118 18.64 -8.06 -15.94
C GLU A 118 18.04 -7.07 -16.96
N GLN A 119 17.14 -7.52 -17.84
CA GLN A 119 16.49 -6.65 -18.81
C GLN A 119 15.52 -5.64 -18.15
N MET A 120 15.04 -5.93 -16.94
CA MET A 120 14.17 -5.06 -16.14
C MET A 120 14.91 -4.14 -15.18
N ALA A 121 16.23 -4.28 -15.00
CA ALA A 121 17.01 -3.47 -14.06
C ALA A 121 16.87 -1.94 -14.28
N ARG A 122 16.64 -1.50 -15.53
CA ARG A 122 16.40 -0.08 -15.87
C ARG A 122 14.96 0.39 -15.69
N ARG A 123 14.05 -0.52 -15.32
CA ARG A 123 12.60 -0.27 -15.24
C ARG A 123 12.02 -0.61 -13.88
N PHE A 124 12.81 -1.18 -12.98
CA PHE A 124 12.38 -1.61 -11.65
C PHE A 124 13.49 -1.35 -10.63
N ASP A 125 13.31 -0.31 -9.82
CA ASP A 125 14.20 0.02 -8.71
C ASP A 125 13.87 -0.85 -7.48
N ALA A 126 14.51 -2.03 -7.40
CA ALA A 126 14.35 -2.91 -6.26
C ALA A 126 14.74 -2.23 -4.93
N PRO A 127 15.91 -1.55 -4.80
CA PRO A 127 16.25 -0.80 -3.59
C PRO A 127 15.15 0.14 -3.07
N ALA A 128 14.43 0.84 -3.96
CA ALA A 128 13.32 1.70 -3.56
C ALA A 128 12.15 0.90 -2.92
N VAL A 129 11.88 -0.32 -3.40
CA VAL A 129 10.87 -1.20 -2.78
C VAL A 129 11.31 -1.64 -1.39
N LEU A 130 12.59 -1.98 -1.20
CA LEU A 130 13.13 -2.37 0.11
C LEU A 130 13.04 -1.20 1.10
N ASP A 131 13.37 0.03 0.69
CA ASP A 131 13.25 1.22 1.55
C ASP A 131 11.80 1.45 2.00
N VAL A 132 10.83 1.29 1.09
CA VAL A 132 9.40 1.37 1.44
C VAL A 132 9.02 0.30 2.46
N LEU A 133 9.42 -0.95 2.27
CA LEU A 133 9.13 -2.04 3.21
C LEU A 133 9.71 -1.79 4.60
N LEU A 134 10.96 -1.33 4.68
CA LEU A 134 11.62 -1.03 5.95
C LEU A 134 10.95 0.14 6.68
N ARG A 135 10.57 1.19 5.96
CA ARG A 135 9.84 2.34 6.54
C ARG A 135 8.45 1.95 7.02
N VAL A 136 7.75 1.12 6.26
CA VAL A 136 6.43 0.59 6.66
C VAL A 136 6.56 -0.33 7.87
N GLY A 137 7.57 -1.22 7.90
CA GLY A 137 7.85 -2.06 9.06
C GLY A 137 8.15 -1.24 10.31
N ARG A 138 8.97 -0.19 10.19
CA ARG A 138 9.26 0.75 11.28
C ARG A 138 8.01 1.51 11.75
N LEU A 139 7.16 1.95 10.83
CA LEU A 139 5.90 2.62 11.15
C LEU A 139 5.00 1.68 11.99
N ALA A 140 4.84 0.43 11.55
CA ALA A 140 3.99 -0.55 12.22
C ALA A 140 4.51 -0.97 13.61
N ASP A 141 5.83 -0.99 13.80
CA ASP A 141 6.45 -1.29 15.09
C ASP A 141 6.26 -0.13 16.11
N LEU A 142 6.45 1.11 15.64
CA LEU A 142 6.33 2.32 16.45
C LEU A 142 4.90 2.70 16.79
N LEU A 143 3.95 2.44 15.88
CA LEU A 143 2.56 2.90 15.99
C LEU A 143 1.59 1.71 16.02
N PRO A 144 1.41 1.05 17.19
CA PRO A 144 0.50 -0.09 17.31
C PRO A 144 -0.97 0.26 17.00
N GLU A 145 -1.34 1.55 17.03
CA GLU A 145 -2.64 2.06 16.65
C GLU A 145 -2.93 1.89 15.16
N VAL A 146 -1.90 1.72 14.32
CA VAL A 146 -2.08 1.35 12.92
C VAL A 146 -2.59 -0.09 12.86
N ALA A 147 -3.91 -0.22 12.72
CA ALA A 147 -4.58 -1.50 12.61
C ALA A 147 -4.42 -2.07 11.19
N GLU A 148 -4.55 -1.22 10.18
CA GLU A 148 -4.33 -1.56 8.78
C GLU A 148 -3.66 -0.40 8.02
N LEU A 149 -2.74 -0.75 7.11
CA LEU A 149 -2.18 0.13 6.09
C LEU A 149 -2.33 -0.58 4.74
N ASP A 150 -2.75 0.15 3.71
CA ASP A 150 -2.81 -0.33 2.32
C ASP A 150 -2.20 0.73 1.40
N LEU A 151 -1.05 0.42 0.81
CA LEU A 151 -0.37 1.22 -0.21
C LEU A 151 -0.56 0.51 -1.55
N ASN A 152 -1.57 0.93 -2.31
CA ASN A 152 -1.98 0.22 -3.51
C ASN A 152 -2.62 1.14 -4.58
N PRO A 153 -1.92 1.46 -5.68
CA PRO A 153 -0.63 0.89 -6.07
C PRO A 153 0.57 1.64 -5.48
N LEU A 154 1.61 0.87 -5.13
CA LEU A 154 3.00 1.33 -5.14
C LEU A 154 3.54 1.14 -6.56
N VAL A 155 3.71 2.23 -7.30
CA VAL A 155 4.25 2.20 -8.67
C VAL A 155 5.76 2.27 -8.61
N VAL A 156 6.44 1.26 -9.14
CA VAL A 156 7.90 1.16 -9.22
C VAL A 156 8.36 1.38 -10.66
N HIS A 157 9.27 2.32 -10.85
CA HIS A 157 9.93 2.59 -12.13
C HIS A 157 11.45 2.48 -11.96
N GLY A 158 12.22 2.74 -13.02
CA GLY A 158 13.68 2.55 -13.02
C GLY A 158 14.48 3.48 -12.12
N THR A 159 13.83 4.45 -11.47
CA THR A 159 14.47 5.52 -10.69
C THR A 159 13.82 5.73 -9.33
N GLY A 160 12.90 4.84 -8.93
CA GLY A 160 12.27 4.91 -7.62
C GLY A 160 10.91 4.21 -7.54
N ALA A 161 10.21 4.47 -6.45
CA ALA A 161 8.88 3.96 -6.19
C ALA A 161 7.99 5.09 -5.62
N VAL A 162 6.73 5.13 -6.08
CA VAL A 162 5.75 6.16 -5.71
C VAL A 162 4.47 5.49 -5.22
N VAL A 163 4.02 5.88 -4.03
CA VAL A 163 2.72 5.49 -3.50
C VAL A 163 1.66 6.37 -4.16
N VAL A 164 0.84 5.78 -5.05
CA VAL A 164 -0.22 6.51 -5.77
C VAL A 164 -1.48 6.66 -4.95
N ASP A 165 -1.72 5.68 -4.07
CA ASP A 165 -2.86 5.63 -3.18
C ASP A 165 -2.46 4.98 -1.86
N ALA A 166 -2.92 5.59 -0.77
CA ALA A 166 -2.66 5.10 0.57
C ALA A 166 -3.95 5.14 1.38
N ARG A 167 -4.13 4.12 2.21
CA ARG A 167 -5.19 4.08 3.18
C ARG A 167 -4.68 3.55 4.51
N VAL A 168 -5.10 4.22 5.58
CA VAL A 168 -4.76 3.84 6.95
C VAL A 168 -6.05 3.66 7.74
N ARG A 169 -6.12 2.61 8.55
CA ARG A 169 -7.13 2.43 9.57
C ARG A 169 -6.46 2.44 10.93
N LEU A 170 -6.94 3.31 11.80
CA LEU A 170 -6.47 3.42 13.16
C LEU A 170 -7.45 2.76 14.11
N GLU A 171 -6.95 2.04 15.10
CA GLU A 171 -7.72 1.56 16.24
C GLU A 171 -7.02 1.96 17.53
N PRO A 172 -7.77 2.45 18.54
CA PRO A 172 -7.21 2.65 19.87
C PRO A 172 -6.64 1.33 20.38
N ARG A 173 -5.35 1.31 20.69
CA ARG A 173 -4.74 0.19 21.39
C ARG A 173 -4.38 0.59 22.81
N PRO A 174 -4.88 -0.13 23.84
CA PRO A 174 -4.39 0.10 25.18
C PRO A 174 -2.88 -0.15 25.19
N SER A 175 -2.12 0.77 25.78
CA SER A 175 -0.66 0.62 25.88
C SER A 175 -0.34 -0.69 26.60
N VAL A 176 0.21 -1.66 25.89
CA VAL A 176 0.83 -2.81 26.53
C VAL A 176 2.05 -2.27 27.27
N ASP A 177 2.18 -2.62 28.55
CA ASP A 177 3.14 -2.03 29.49
C ASP A 177 4.48 -1.67 28.82
N PRO A 178 4.87 -0.38 28.78
CA PRO A 178 6.11 0.07 28.13
C PRO A 178 7.38 -0.55 28.76
N PHE A 179 7.30 -1.20 29.92
CA PHE A 179 8.39 -2.01 30.46
C PHE A 179 8.64 -3.30 29.67
N LEU A 180 7.59 -3.97 29.16
CA LEU A 180 7.73 -5.24 28.44
C LEU A 180 8.37 -5.07 27.06
N ARG A 181 8.19 -3.91 26.41
CA ARG A 181 8.83 -3.61 25.12
C ARG A 181 10.33 -3.32 25.23
N ARG A 182 10.81 -2.82 26.38
CA ARG A 182 12.24 -2.50 26.59
C ARG A 182 13.15 -3.72 26.79
N LEU A 183 12.56 -4.91 26.98
CA LEU A 183 13.31 -6.15 27.21
C LEU A 183 13.75 -6.84 25.91
N ARG A 184 13.38 -6.31 24.74
CA ARG A 184 13.91 -6.71 23.44
C ARG A 184 14.98 -5.70 22.99
N ALA A 185 16.16 -5.76 23.62
CA ALA A 185 17.36 -5.05 23.20
C ALA A 185 18.51 -6.04 23.08
#